data_AF-A0A2K9F2X9-F1
#
_entry.id   AF-A0A2K9F2X9-F1
#
_cell.length_a   1.000
_cell.length_b   1.000
_cell.length_c   1.000
_cell.angle_alpha   90.00
_cell.angle_beta   90.00
_cell.angle_gamma   90.00
#
_symmetry.space_group_name_H-M   'P 1'
#
loop_
_entity.id
_entity.type
_entity.pdbx_description
1 polymer ?
#
loop_
_entity_poly.entity_id
_entity_poly.type
_entity_poly.pdbx_seq_one_letter_code
_entity_poly.pdbx_strand_id
1 'polypeptide(L)'
;MAAAVAAVLLLAGCGQPTDYSEVVTFTDEHGRACTAAVVVDQEQNEGDDYEVAGLDCDYPPKGREPGPAGRQALPERDRKD
;
A
#
# COMPACT_ATOMS: atom_id res chain seq x y z
N MET A 1 -41.88 -12.25 14.91
CA MET A 1 -41.30 -11.61 13.69
C MET A 1 -40.23 -10.56 13.98
N ALA A 2 -40.14 -9.97 15.18
CA ALA A 2 -39.10 -8.98 15.51
C ALA A 2 -37.67 -9.58 15.59
N ALA A 3 -37.51 -10.81 16.09
CA ALA A 3 -36.20 -11.44 16.27
C ALA A 3 -35.47 -11.75 14.95
N ALA A 4 -36.21 -12.06 13.88
CA ALA A 4 -35.62 -12.35 12.57
C ALA A 4 -35.03 -11.10 11.92
N VAL A 5 -35.65 -9.93 12.12
CA VAL A 5 -35.16 -8.64 11.59
C VAL A 5 -33.87 -8.21 12.28
N ALA A 6 -33.77 -8.43 13.60
CA ALA A 6 -32.55 -8.15 14.35
C ALA A 6 -31.36 -9.02 13.92
N ALA A 7 -31.61 -10.29 13.57
CA ALA A 7 -30.56 -11.19 13.09
C ALA A 7 -29.99 -10.78 11.71
N VAL A 8 -30.83 -10.24 10.82
CA VAL A 8 -30.40 -9.75 9.50
C VAL A 8 -29.58 -8.45 9.62
N LEU A 9 -29.89 -7.59 10.59
CA LEU A 9 -29.15 -6.35 10.84
C LEU A 9 -27.74 -6.61 11.40
N LEU A 10 -27.55 -7.66 12.20
CA LEU A 10 -26.23 -8.06 12.71
C LEU A 10 -25.30 -8.60 11.60
N LEU A 11 -25.87 -9.15 10.52
CA LEU A 11 -25.11 -9.62 9.35
C LEU A 11 -24.67 -8.49 8.41
N ALA A 12 -25.32 -7.33 8.47
CA ALA A 12 -24.99 -6.17 7.64
C ALA A 12 -23.82 -5.33 8.18
N GLY A 13 -23.32 -5.64 9.38
CA GLY A 13 -22.21 -4.92 10.02
C GLY A 13 -20.80 -5.36 9.60
N CYS A 14 -20.67 -6.43 8.82
CA CYS A 14 -19.40 -6.82 8.21
C CYS A 14 -19.19 -6.01 6.92
N GLY A 15 -18.75 -4.76 7.07
CA GLY A 15 -18.27 -3.95 5.95
C GLY A 15 -17.09 -4.63 5.25
N GLN A 16 -16.93 -4.39 3.95
CA GLN A 16 -15.72 -4.82 3.25
C GLN A 16 -14.52 -4.07 3.85
N PRO A 17 -13.42 -4.75 4.18
CA PRO A 17 -12.20 -4.07 4.60
C PRO A 17 -11.82 -3.06 3.51
N THR A 18 -11.71 -1.79 3.90
CA THR A 18 -11.28 -0.71 3.00
C THR A 18 -9.75 -0.62 2.93
N ASP A 19 -9.07 -1.13 3.96
CA ASP A 19 -7.62 -1.13 4.03
C ASP A 19 -7.01 -1.99 2.93
N TYR A 20 -5.95 -1.48 2.33
CA TYR A 20 -5.16 -2.24 1.39
C TYR A 20 -3.68 -2.08 1.66
N SER A 21 -2.92 -3.14 1.39
CA SER A 21 -1.46 -3.08 1.41
C SER A 21 -0.94 -2.87 -0.01
N GLU A 22 -0.03 -1.91 -0.19
CA GLU A 22 0.72 -1.74 -1.42
C GLU A 22 2.22 -1.90 -1.19
N VAL A 23 2.92 -2.35 -2.24
CA VAL A 23 4.39 -2.39 -2.25
C VAL A 23 4.87 -1.21 -3.07
N VAL A 24 5.64 -0.33 -2.45
CA VAL A 24 6.19 0.87 -3.09
C VAL A 24 7.70 0.75 -3.23
N THR A 25 8.21 1.22 -4.36
CA THR A 25 9.65 1.30 -4.62
C THR A 25 10.07 2.75 -4.83
N PHE A 26 11.16 3.16 -4.18
CA PHE A 26 11.67 4.53 -4.28
C PHE A 26 13.20 4.55 -4.12
N THR A 27 13.85 5.59 -4.65
CA THR A 27 15.27 5.84 -4.34
C THR A 27 15.36 6.84 -3.19
N ASP A 28 16.08 6.50 -2.13
CA ASP A 28 16.27 7.39 -0.99
C ASP A 28 17.34 8.47 -1.25
N GLU A 29 17.49 9.41 -0.33
CA GLU A 29 18.49 10.50 -0.43
C GLU A 29 19.94 10.00 -0.42
N HIS A 30 20.17 8.76 0.03
CA HIS A 30 21.48 8.12 0.05
C HIS A 30 21.78 7.37 -1.26
N GLY A 31 20.85 7.34 -2.22
CA GLY A 31 21.00 6.66 -3.50
C GLY A 31 20.75 5.15 -3.45
N ARG A 32 20.06 4.66 -2.41
CA ARG A 32 19.65 3.25 -2.31
C ARG A 32 18.30 3.06 -2.98
N ALA A 33 18.12 1.92 -3.65
CA ALA A 33 16.82 1.46 -4.10
C ALA A 33 16.12 0.78 -2.92
N CYS A 34 15.01 1.36 -2.48
CA CYS A 34 14.23 0.88 -1.35
C CYS A 34 12.90 0.29 -1.81
N THR A 35 12.48 -0.79 -1.16
CA THR A 35 11.15 -1.39 -1.26
C THR A 35 10.48 -1.32 0.10
N ALA A 36 9.26 -0.79 0.16
CA ALA A 36 8.47 -0.75 1.38
C ALA A 36 7.11 -1.40 1.17
N ALA A 37 6.67 -2.18 2.15
CA ALA A 37 5.27 -2.59 2.26
C ALA A 37 4.56 -1.55 3.12
N VAL A 38 3.55 -0.90 2.56
CA VAL A 38 2.75 0.11 3.28
C VAL A 38 1.30 -0.36 3.37
N VAL A 39 0.70 -0.14 4.53
CA VAL A 39 -0.73 -0.32 4.74
C VAL A 39 -1.39 1.05 4.59
N VAL A 40 -2.39 1.12 3.73
CA VAL A 40 -3.20 2.32 3.50
C VAL A 40 -4.56 2.07 4.12
N ASP A 41 -4.86 2.81 5.19
CA ASP A 41 -6.21 2.88 5.76
C ASP A 41 -7.06 3.80 4.90
N GLN A 42 -8.16 3.27 4.36
CA GLN A 42 -9.12 4.03 3.55
C GLN A 42 -10.41 4.36 4.32
N GLU A 43 -10.61 3.81 5.51
CA GLU A 43 -11.89 3.91 6.22
C GLU A 43 -12.10 5.31 6.82
N GLN A 44 -11.02 6.05 7.01
CA GLN A 44 -11.05 7.35 7.62
C GLN A 44 -10.45 8.37 6.65
N ASN A 45 -11.12 9.50 6.45
CA ASN A 45 -10.56 10.67 5.74
C ASN A 45 -9.45 11.35 6.59
N GLU A 46 -8.59 10.55 7.22
CA GLU A 46 -7.45 10.91 8.05
C GLU A 46 -6.23 10.74 7.11
N GLY A 47 -5.87 11.83 6.46
CA GLY A 47 -5.13 11.82 5.19
C GLY A 47 -3.76 11.14 5.24
N ASP A 48 -3.35 10.52 4.13
CA ASP A 48 -1.98 10.11 3.81
C ASP A 48 -1.17 9.43 4.94
N ASP A 49 -1.84 8.81 5.91
CA ASP A 49 -1.20 8.15 7.04
C ASP A 49 -0.75 6.75 6.58
N TYR A 50 0.41 6.69 5.91
CA TYR A 50 1.04 5.45 5.46
C TYR A 50 1.76 4.79 6.64
N GLU A 51 1.30 3.62 7.07
CA GLU A 51 2.07 2.80 7.99
C GLU A 51 3.05 1.91 7.22
N VAL A 52 4.36 2.12 7.43
CA VAL A 52 5.41 1.28 6.83
C VAL A 52 5.57 0.01 7.68
N ALA A 53 5.07 -1.11 7.16
CA ALA A 53 5.15 -2.42 7.82
C ALA A 53 6.54 -3.08 7.65
N GLY A 54 7.30 -2.67 6.64
CA GLY A 54 8.67 -3.14 6.39
C GLY A 54 9.37 -2.32 5.33
N LEU A 55 10.69 -2.16 5.47
CA LEU A 55 11.54 -1.39 4.56
C LEU A 55 12.85 -2.16 4.31
N ASP A 56 13.15 -2.42 3.04
CA ASP A 56 14.39 -3.04 2.59
C ASP A 56 15.07 -2.09 1.58
N CYS A 57 16.38 -1.87 1.72
CA CYS A 57 17.12 -0.90 0.92
C CYS A 57 18.50 -1.42 0.54
N ASP A 58 18.82 -1.39 -0.74
CA ASP A 58 20.12 -1.81 -1.28
C ASP A 58 20.74 -0.75 -2.19
N TYR A 59 22.08 -0.70 -2.20
CA TYR A 59 22.81 0.13 -3.16
C TYR A 59 22.81 -0.50 -4.55
N PRO A 60 22.83 0.32 -5.62
CA PRO A 60 22.93 -0.20 -6.97
C PRO A 60 24.23 -0.99 -7.18
N PRO A 61 24.24 -1.97 -8.09
CA PRO A 61 25.44 -2.73 -8.44
C PRO A 61 26.59 -1.81 -8.86
N LYS A 62 27.84 -2.27 -8.67
CA LYS A 62 29.03 -1.49 -9.06
C LYS A 62 28.95 -1.05 -10.53
N GLY A 63 29.26 0.22 -10.78
CA GLY A 63 29.23 0.81 -12.12
C GLY A 63 27.84 1.22 -12.61
N ARG A 64 26.82 1.17 -11.75
CA ARG A 64 25.48 1.73 -12.00
C ARG A 64 25.25 2.94 -11.12
N GLU A 65 24.70 3.99 -11.70
CA GLU A 65 24.25 5.16 -10.94
C GLU A 65 22.89 4.88 -10.29
N PRO A 66 22.60 5.49 -9.12
CA PRO A 66 21.27 5.48 -8.54
C PRO A 66 20.22 6.04 -9.50
N GLY A 67 18.98 5.56 -9.35
CA GLY A 67 17.84 6.17 -10.03
C GLY A 67 17.51 7.56 -9.46
N PRO A 68 16.55 8.27 -10.07
CA PRO A 68 16.03 9.51 -9.50
C PRO A 68 15.48 9.30 -8.08
N ALA A 69 15.72 10.26 -7.20
CA ALA A 69 15.20 10.25 -5.83
C ALA A 69 13.66 10.33 -5.80
N GLY A 70 13.05 9.70 -4.80
CA GLY A 70 11.62 9.75 -4.55
C GLY A 70 10.83 8.55 -5.10
N ARG A 71 9.52 8.58 -4.83
CA ARG A 71 8.58 7.54 -5.26
C ARG A 71 8.34 7.66 -6.76
N GLN A 72 8.49 6.55 -7.47
CA GLN A 72 8.09 6.46 -8.88
C GLN A 72 6.82 5.62 -8.98
N ALA A 73 5.92 6.01 -9.88
CA ALA A 73 4.77 5.18 -10.20
C ALA A 73 5.27 3.84 -10.76
N LEU A 74 4.68 2.74 -10.30
CA LEU A 74 4.92 1.45 -10.92
C LEU A 74 4.49 1.53 -12.39
N PRO A 75 5.27 0.95 -13.33
CA PRO A 75 4.83 0.83 -14.70
C PRO A 75 3.46 0.13 -14.73
N GLU A 76 2.53 0.64 -15.55
CA GLU A 76 1.25 -0.03 -15.73
C GLU A 76 1.51 -1.48 -16.18
N ARG A 77 0.90 -2.44 -15.47
CA ARG A 77 0.89 -3.83 -15.96
C ARG A 77 0.01 -3.84 -17.20
N ASP A 78 0.58 -4.24 -18.34
CA ASP A 78 -0.21 -4.60 -19.52
C ASP A 78 -1.28 -5.62 -19.09
N ARG A 79 -2.54 -5.18 -18.97
CA ARG A 79 -3.68 -6.09 -18.80
C ARG A 79 -3.87 -6.77 -20.14
N LYS A 80 -3.47 -8.05 -20.20
CA LYS A 80 -3.79 -8.90 -21.34
C LYS A 80 -5.22 -9.39 -21.16
N ASP A 81 -6.16 -8.76 -21.86
CA ASP A 81 -7.53 -9.23 -22.04
C ASP A 81 -7.58 -10.57 -22.80
#